data_AF-A0A2Z6RDY4-F1
#
_entry.id   AF-A0A2Z6RDY4-F1
#
_cell.length_a   1.000
_cell.length_b   1.000
_cell.length_c   1.000
_cell.angle_alpha   90.00
_cell.angle_beta   90.00
_cell.angle_gamma   90.00
#
_symmetry.space_group_name_H-M   'P 1'
#
loop_
_entity.id
_entity.type
_entity.pdbx_description
1 polymer ?
#
loop_
_entity_poly.entity_id
_entity_poly.type
_entity_poly.pdbx_seq_one_letter_code
_entity_poly.pdbx_strand_id
1 'polypeptide(L)'
;MEPSTSEDLDSLEALVSYNHAKANKLRNDLKKCRKLLSKLVTDLSIVSEPATHAQLIINVATLSSIILDSSFSLAACHRQITTDELRLAM
;
A
#
# COMPACT_ATOMS: atom_id res chain seq x y z
N MET A 1 3.69 41.75 -18.11
CA MET A 1 4.13 40.85 -19.18
C MET A 1 3.42 39.55 -18.92
N GLU A 2 2.62 39.07 -19.86
CA GLU A 2 2.09 37.70 -19.78
C GLU A 2 3.26 36.73 -19.96
N PRO A 3 3.29 35.58 -19.24
CA PRO A 3 4.30 34.56 -19.46
C PRO A 3 4.26 34.13 -20.93
N SER A 4 5.42 33.91 -21.52
CA SER A 4 5.45 33.38 -22.88
C SER A 4 4.94 31.94 -22.86
N THR A 5 4.19 31.53 -23.89
CA THR A 5 3.66 30.16 -24.03
C THR A 5 4.73 29.07 -23.93
N SER A 6 6.01 29.42 -24.14
CA SER A 6 7.18 28.56 -23.91
C SER A 6 7.43 28.28 -22.43
N GLU A 7 7.38 29.30 -21.56
CA GLU A 7 7.60 29.13 -20.11
C GLU A 7 6.48 28.31 -19.45
N ASP A 8 5.25 28.45 -19.94
CA ASP A 8 4.11 27.65 -19.49
C ASP A 8 4.27 26.17 -19.88
N LEU A 9 4.82 25.90 -21.07
CA LEU A 9 5.08 24.54 -21.54
C LEU A 9 6.22 23.87 -20.76
N ASP A 10 7.31 24.59 -20.52
CA ASP A 10 8.44 24.13 -19.70
C ASP A 10 7.99 23.84 -18.25
N SER A 11 7.12 24.69 -17.70
CA SER A 11 6.53 24.51 -16.37
C SER A 11 5.63 23.27 -16.30
N LEU A 12 4.84 23.01 -17.35
CA LEU A 12 3.99 21.83 -17.44
C LEU A 12 4.83 20.54 -17.53
N GLU A 13 5.89 20.55 -18.33
CA GLU A 13 6.79 19.39 -18.48
C GLU A 13 7.52 19.07 -17.17
N ALA A 14 7.95 20.10 -16.42
CA ALA A 14 8.52 19.95 -15.09
C ALA A 14 7.52 19.34 -14.10
N LEU A 15 6.25 19.78 -14.13
CA LEU A 15 5.20 19.25 -13.27
C LEU A 15 4.86 17.78 -13.60
N VAL A 16 4.77 17.44 -14.88
CA VAL A 16 4.56 16.06 -15.34
C VAL A 16 5.71 15.16 -14.91
N SER A 17 6.95 15.61 -15.08
CA SER A 17 8.16 14.89 -14.67
C SER A 17 8.20 14.66 -13.16
N TYR A 18 7.88 15.69 -12.36
CA TYR A 18 7.79 15.58 -10.91
C TYR A 18 6.71 14.58 -10.47
N ASN A 19 5.52 14.67 -11.05
CA ASN A 19 4.43 13.76 -10.76
C ASN A 19 4.77 12.31 -11.15
N HIS A 20 5.45 12.12 -12.28
CA HIS A 20 5.93 10.81 -12.71
C HIS A 20 6.96 10.22 -11.72
N ALA A 21 7.93 11.03 -11.27
CA ALA A 21 8.90 10.60 -10.26
C ALA A 21 8.21 10.21 -8.93
N LYS A 22 7.23 11.01 -8.49
CA LYS A 22 6.45 10.73 -7.27
C LYS A 22 5.63 9.44 -7.40
N ALA A 23 4.99 9.21 -8.55
CA ALA A 23 4.26 7.98 -8.84
C ALA A 23 5.18 6.74 -8.84
N ASN A 24 6.38 6.85 -9.44
CA ASN A 24 7.37 5.77 -9.42
C ASN A 24 7.86 5.46 -8.00
N LYS A 25 8.09 6.48 -7.17
CA LYS A 25 8.43 6.29 -5.75
C LYS A 25 7.32 5.53 -5.02
N LEU A 26 6.06 5.97 -5.16
CA LEU A 26 4.92 5.31 -4.54
C LEU A 26 4.80 3.85 -4.99
N ARG A 27 4.97 3.58 -6.29
CA ARG A 27 4.98 2.22 -6.85
C ARG A 27 6.07 1.35 -6.22
N ASN A 28 7.26 1.90 -6.01
CA ASN A 28 8.37 1.17 -5.38
C ASN A 28 8.10 0.89 -3.91
N ASP A 29 7.52 1.83 -3.17
CA ASP A 29 7.19 1.64 -1.77
C ASP A 29 6.04 0.61 -1.61
N LEU A 30 5.04 0.62 -2.48
CA LEU A 30 4.02 -0.43 -2.54
C LEU A 30 4.61 -1.83 -2.82
N LYS A 31 5.60 -1.92 -3.72
CA LYS A 31 6.32 -3.19 -3.96
C LYS A 31 7.05 -3.67 -2.70
N LYS A 32 7.66 -2.77 -1.92
CA LYS A 32 8.31 -3.11 -0.65
C LYS A 32 7.29 -3.59 0.38
N CYS A 33 6.17 -2.88 0.54
CA CYS A 33 5.08 -3.30 1.43
C CYS A 33 4.58 -4.70 1.08
N ARG A 34 4.33 -5.00 -0.20
CA ARG A 34 3.92 -6.34 -0.64
C ARG A 34 4.95 -7.42 -0.28
N LYS A 35 6.25 -7.14 -0.43
CA LYS A 35 7.31 -8.09 -0.04
C LYS A 35 7.30 -8.36 1.47
N LEU A 36 7.16 -7.30 2.28
CA LEU A 36 7.11 -7.42 3.73
C LEU A 36 5.88 -8.22 4.18
N LEU A 37 4.71 -7.95 3.60
CA LEU A 37 3.48 -8.71 3.87
C LEU A 37 3.63 -10.19 3.50
N SER A 38 4.22 -10.49 2.34
CA SER A 38 4.47 -11.88 1.92
C SER A 38 5.42 -12.60 2.88
N LYS A 39 6.46 -11.90 3.36
CA LYS A 39 7.38 -12.46 4.36
C LYS A 39 6.67 -12.73 5.68
N LEU A 40 5.86 -11.76 6.15
CA LEU A 40 5.07 -11.89 7.37
C LEU A 40 4.14 -13.11 7.32
N VAL A 41 3.43 -13.33 6.20
CA VAL A 41 2.60 -14.54 6.00
C VAL A 41 3.44 -15.80 6.10
N THR A 42 4.60 -15.82 5.44
CA THR A 42 5.49 -17.00 5.43
C THR A 42 5.99 -17.31 6.83
N ASP A 43 6.49 -16.30 7.54
CA ASP A 43 6.99 -16.44 8.91
C ASP A 43 5.86 -16.95 9.81
N LEU A 44 4.65 -16.40 9.70
CA LEU A 44 3.50 -16.84 10.49
C LEU A 44 3.02 -18.25 10.12
N SER A 45 3.15 -18.67 8.86
CA SER A 45 2.83 -20.04 8.44
C SER A 45 3.68 -21.10 9.14
N ILE A 46 4.87 -20.73 9.62
CA ILE A 46 5.81 -21.64 10.28
C ILE A 46 5.52 -21.77 11.78
N VAL A 47 5.05 -20.70 12.42
CA VAL A 47 4.83 -20.64 13.89
C VAL A 47 3.37 -20.76 14.32
N SER A 48 2.41 -20.72 13.40
CA SER A 48 0.99 -20.66 13.77
C SER A 48 0.28 -22.01 13.67
N GLU A 49 -0.67 -22.26 14.58
CA GLU A 49 -1.64 -23.35 14.40
C GLU A 49 -2.47 -23.14 13.11
N PRO A 50 -2.98 -24.20 12.47
CA PRO A 50 -3.64 -24.13 11.17
C PRO A 50 -4.81 -23.13 11.11
N ALA A 51 -5.58 -22.98 12.20
CA ALA A 51 -6.69 -22.04 12.30
C ALA A 51 -6.22 -20.57 12.27
N THR A 52 -5.17 -20.27 13.03
CA THR A 52 -4.52 -18.96 13.07
C THR A 52 -3.89 -18.63 11.72
N HIS A 53 -3.26 -19.61 11.05
CA HIS A 53 -2.67 -19.44 9.72
C HIS A 53 -3.71 -19.04 8.66
N ALA A 54 -4.87 -19.71 8.62
CA ALA A 54 -5.94 -19.39 7.69
C ALA A 54 -6.50 -17.97 7.89
N GLN A 55 -6.71 -17.56 9.14
CA GLN A 55 -7.15 -16.20 9.47
C GLN A 55 -6.11 -15.16 9.04
N LEU A 56 -4.82 -15.47 9.18
CA LEU A 56 -3.74 -14.56 8.83
C LEU A 56 -3.58 -14.34 7.32
N ILE A 57 -3.77 -15.40 6.52
CA ILE A 57 -3.82 -15.28 5.05
C ILE A 57 -4.96 -14.33 4.65
N ILE A 58 -6.15 -14.48 5.25
CA ILE A 58 -7.32 -13.65 4.95
C ILE A 58 -7.06 -12.18 5.29
N ASN A 59 -6.46 -11.92 6.46
CA ASN A 59 -6.12 -10.58 6.94
C ASN A 59 -5.14 -9.90 5.97
N VAL A 60 -4.08 -10.60 5.55
CA VAL A 60 -3.08 -10.06 4.62
C VAL A 60 -3.64 -9.84 3.22
N ALA A 61 -4.52 -10.74 2.74
CA ALA A 61 -5.21 -10.55 1.47
C ALA A 61 -6.12 -9.32 1.50
N THR A 62 -6.88 -9.14 2.59
CA THR A 62 -7.76 -7.99 2.81
C THR A 62 -6.97 -6.69 2.87
N LEU A 63 -5.88 -6.66 3.64
CA LEU A 63 -5.01 -5.49 3.76
C LEU A 63 -4.37 -5.12 2.41
N SER A 64 -3.92 -6.12 1.65
CA SER A 64 -3.36 -5.90 0.31
C SER A 64 -4.39 -5.30 -0.64
N SER A 65 -5.63 -5.77 -0.60
CA SER A 65 -6.73 -5.22 -1.40
C SER A 65 -7.03 -3.78 -1.01
N ILE A 66 -7.14 -3.45 0.28
CA ILE A 66 -7.38 -2.06 0.74
C ILE A 66 -6.27 -1.12 0.26
N ILE A 67 -5.00 -1.54 0.35
CA ILE A 67 -3.84 -0.73 -0.05
C ILE A 67 -3.77 -0.53 -1.57
N LEU A 68 -4.16 -1.52 -2.35
CA LEU A 68 -4.09 -1.49 -3.81
C LEU A 68 -5.36 -0.95 -4.47
N ASP A 69 -6.45 -0.82 -3.72
CA ASP A 69 -7.68 -0.18 -4.19
C ASP A 69 -7.47 1.33 -4.35
N SER A 70 -7.96 1.85 -5.48
CA SER A 70 -8.02 3.29 -5.77
C SER A 70 -8.74 4.13 -4.70
N SER A 71 -9.55 3.49 -3.85
CA SER A 71 -10.26 4.09 -2.71
C SER A 71 -9.50 3.99 -1.38
N PHE A 72 -8.19 3.72 -1.40
CA PHE A 72 -7.35 3.58 -0.22
C PHE A 72 -7.60 4.67 0.83
N SER A 73 -7.87 4.22 2.06
CA SER A 73 -8.00 5.07 3.24
C SER A 73 -7.13 4.54 4.36
N LEU A 74 -6.22 5.37 4.85
CA LEU A 74 -5.36 5.03 5.99
C LEU A 74 -6.19 4.68 7.24
N ALA A 75 -7.31 5.36 7.45
CA ALA A 75 -8.22 5.09 8.57
C ALA A 75 -8.96 3.75 8.40
N ALA A 76 -9.28 3.34 7.17
CA ALA A 76 -9.84 2.01 6.91
C ALA A 76 -8.79 0.92 7.16
N CYS A 77 -7.55 1.14 6.70
CA CYS A 77 -6.41 0.26 6.93
C CYS A 77 -6.15 0.04 8.43
N HIS A 78 -6.06 1.10 9.23
CA HIS A 78 -5.87 0.99 10.68
C HIS A 78 -7.00 0.22 11.37
N ARG A 79 -8.27 0.48 11.03
CA ARG A 79 -9.40 -0.26 11.59
C ARG A 79 -9.35 -1.75 11.27
N GLN A 80 -8.92 -2.10 10.05
CA GLN A 80 -8.75 -3.50 9.67
C GLN A 80 -7.67 -4.18 10.52
N ILE A 81 -6.50 -3.54 10.68
CA ILE A 81 -5.41 -4.07 11.52
C ILE A 81 -5.89 -4.33 12.95
N THR A 82 -6.58 -3.37 13.57
CA THR A 82 -7.11 -3.52 14.94
C THR A 82 -8.13 -4.65 15.04
N THR A 83 -8.98 -4.83 14.02
CA THR A 83 -9.97 -5.92 13.99
C THR A 83 -9.29 -7.28 13.84
N ASP A 84 -8.26 -7.33 13.00
CA ASP A 84 -7.47 -8.52 12.72
C ASP A 84 -6.67 -8.96 13.94
N GLU A 85 -6.06 -8.02 14.67
CA GLU A 85 -5.40 -8.27 15.97
C GLU A 85 -6.38 -8.84 17.00
N LEU A 86 -7.59 -8.27 17.10
CA LEU A 86 -8.62 -8.77 18.01
C LEU A 86 -9.03 -10.22 17.70
N ARG A 87 -9.20 -10.54 16.40
CA ARG A 87 -9.57 -11.91 15.97
C ARG A 87 -8.48 -12.94 16.18
N LEU A 88 -7.21 -12.53 16.17
CA LEU A 88 -6.08 -13.42 16.43
C LEU A 88 -5.83 -13.65 17.93
N ALA A 89 -6.37 -12.79 18.79
CA ALA A 89 -6.24 -12.88 20.24
C ALA A 89 -7.38 -13.68 20.93
N MET A 90 -8.42 -14.05 20.18
CA MET A 90 -9.55 -14.87 20.63
C MET A 90 -9.39 -16.33 20.21
#